data_AF-A0A9P8IU43-F1
#
_entry.id   AF-A0A9P8IU43-F1
#
_cell.length_a   1.000
_cell.length_b   1.000
_cell.length_c   1.000
_cell.angle_alpha   90.00
_cell.angle_beta   90.00
_cell.angle_gamma   90.00
#
_symmetry.space_group_name_H-M   'P 1'
#
loop_
_entity.id
_entity.type
_entity.pdbx_description
1 polymer ?
#
loop_
_entity_poly.entity_id
_entity_poly.type
_entity_poly.pdbx_seq_one_letter_code
_entity_poly.pdbx_strand_id
1 'polypeptide(L)'
;MAKRQASEALDDLVGVASPASKRSRLDDIDSPEPNGTSNELIDESNTSGMAQEDDANEDDDQDPTAAAPIRQSAPTDGYDDLYLDTIDRNVLDFDFEKLCSVSLSNINVYACLVCGKYFQGRGPKSHAYFHSLDEDHHVYINLETQRVYVLPEGYEVKSRSLDDIKYVSDPRYSKKEVIEMDRTPRTSYTLDRKVYIPGFVGMNNIKENDYLNVIVQALAHVAPLRNYLLLEDFSKKTELVKRCSILIRKIWNPRAFKAHVSPHELLQEISLRSNKRFTLTTQSDPVDFLSWFLNNLHLGLGGSKTKPGSSMIQRTFQGKMKVESQAITARADATDRLRFEDADVKVDIVRFLLLTLDLPSAPLFQDELEKNIIPQVPLTTILTKYDGQRAQEHHAQRKRYRLMHPLPPFLAFHVKRFSQNKFVSERNPTIVTFDARNLDMSPYVEPNPKEWPPGEPIWYDLVANVIHEAVRVREDVVDSGEERKIWKVQLKNKATGEWVVCQDLYVDKVQSELLYLGEAYLQIWERRRDPRGKGKAP
;
A
#
# COMPACT_ATOMS: atom_id res chain seq x y z
N MET A 1 -25.00 -46.04 -5.27
CA MET A 1 -24.85 -44.96 -6.26
C MET A 1 -23.37 -44.81 -6.58
N ALA A 2 -23.00 -44.61 -7.84
CA ALA A 2 -21.60 -44.41 -8.23
C ALA A 2 -21.11 -43.00 -7.82
N LYS A 3 -19.80 -42.83 -7.63
CA LYS A 3 -19.18 -41.52 -7.38
C LYS A 3 -18.76 -40.88 -8.71
N ARG A 4 -19.09 -39.60 -8.90
CA ARG A 4 -18.78 -38.79 -10.09
C ARG A 4 -17.27 -38.52 -10.19
N GLN A 5 -16.72 -38.46 -11.40
CA GLN A 5 -15.36 -37.94 -11.65
C GLN A 5 -15.40 -36.42 -11.86
N ALA A 6 -14.26 -35.75 -11.67
CA ALA A 6 -14.19 -34.28 -11.54
C ALA A 6 -14.13 -33.48 -12.86
N SER A 7 -14.50 -34.09 -13.98
CA SER A 7 -14.23 -33.58 -15.35
C SER A 7 -15.47 -33.15 -16.14
N GLU A 8 -16.64 -33.04 -15.51
CA GLU A 8 -17.89 -32.63 -16.15
C GLU A 8 -18.29 -31.18 -15.78
N ALA A 9 -18.79 -30.43 -16.76
CA ALA A 9 -19.30 -29.07 -16.58
C ALA A 9 -20.63 -29.01 -15.80
N LEU A 10 -21.10 -27.80 -15.49
CA LEU A 10 -22.12 -27.55 -14.47
C LEU A 10 -23.54 -27.22 -15.00
N ASP A 11 -23.71 -26.98 -16.31
CA ASP A 11 -24.87 -26.23 -16.81
C ASP A 11 -26.18 -27.02 -16.96
N ASP A 12 -26.14 -28.36 -16.96
CA ASP A 12 -27.31 -29.23 -17.23
C ASP A 12 -28.03 -29.76 -15.95
N LEU A 13 -28.47 -28.87 -15.04
CA LEU A 13 -29.35 -29.26 -13.92
C LEU A 13 -30.44 -28.23 -13.56
N VAL A 14 -31.52 -28.20 -14.34
CA VAL A 14 -32.80 -27.62 -13.91
C VAL A 14 -33.60 -28.66 -13.12
N GLY A 15 -33.94 -28.36 -11.86
CA GLY A 15 -35.00 -29.07 -11.12
C GLY A 15 -34.59 -30.03 -9.98
N VAL A 16 -33.34 -29.98 -9.49
CA VAL A 16 -32.94 -30.77 -8.30
C VAL A 16 -32.94 -29.89 -7.03
N ALA A 17 -33.67 -30.32 -6.00
CA ALA A 17 -33.78 -29.57 -4.74
C ALA A 17 -32.58 -29.82 -3.80
N SER A 18 -32.03 -28.74 -3.23
CA SER A 18 -30.88 -28.79 -2.31
C SER A 18 -31.22 -29.48 -0.97
N PRO A 19 -30.31 -30.31 -0.41
CA PRO A 19 -30.50 -30.90 0.91
C PRO A 19 -30.36 -29.86 2.03
N ALA A 20 -31.17 -29.99 3.07
CA ALA A 20 -31.30 -28.98 4.13
C ALA A 20 -30.07 -28.88 5.07
N SER A 21 -29.70 -27.63 5.41
CA SER A 21 -28.62 -27.33 6.35
C SER A 21 -28.96 -27.74 7.79
N LYS A 22 -28.11 -28.56 8.43
CA LYS A 22 -28.21 -28.83 9.87
C LYS A 22 -27.65 -27.65 10.67
N ARG A 23 -28.45 -27.09 11.58
CA ARG A 23 -28.01 -26.12 12.60
C ARG A 23 -27.13 -26.80 13.65
N SER A 24 -26.15 -26.07 14.18
CA SER A 24 -25.49 -26.38 15.45
C SER A 24 -26.46 -26.19 16.61
N ARG A 25 -26.36 -27.03 17.65
CA ARG A 25 -27.02 -26.84 18.95
C ARG A 25 -26.03 -26.27 19.95
N LEU A 26 -26.52 -25.34 20.76
CA LEU A 26 -25.93 -24.90 22.03
C LEU A 26 -27.06 -25.01 23.06
N ASP A 27 -26.75 -25.48 24.26
CA ASP A 27 -27.58 -25.43 25.46
C ASP A 27 -26.60 -25.39 26.66
N ASP A 28 -26.88 -24.56 27.68
CA ASP A 28 -25.98 -24.23 28.82
C ASP A 28 -26.31 -25.03 30.12
N ILE A 29 -25.87 -24.52 31.30
CA ILE A 29 -26.24 -24.88 32.71
C ILE A 29 -25.35 -26.00 33.33
N ASP A 30 -24.71 -25.86 34.52
CA ASP A 30 -24.54 -24.75 35.47
C ASP A 30 -23.19 -24.84 36.26
N SER A 31 -22.92 -23.89 37.17
CA SER A 31 -21.78 -23.86 38.11
C SER A 31 -22.05 -24.62 39.42
N PRO A 32 -21.01 -24.95 40.25
CA PRO A 32 -20.71 -24.04 41.39
C PRO A 32 -19.24 -24.02 41.92
N GLU A 33 -18.92 -22.93 42.64
CA GLU A 33 -17.88 -22.80 43.69
C GLU A 33 -18.61 -22.55 45.07
N PRO A 34 -17.98 -22.38 46.27
CA PRO A 34 -16.55 -22.23 46.62
C PRO A 34 -16.07 -22.97 47.91
N ASN A 35 -14.90 -22.54 48.43
CA ASN A 35 -14.23 -22.84 49.72
C ASN A 35 -13.42 -24.16 49.81
N GLY A 36 -12.21 -24.21 50.37
CA GLY A 36 -11.29 -23.13 50.78
C GLY A 36 -10.37 -23.50 51.97
N THR A 37 -9.06 -23.20 51.88
CA THR A 37 -7.98 -23.37 52.92
C THR A 37 -7.73 -24.80 53.46
N SER A 38 -6.54 -25.32 53.78
CA SER A 38 -5.11 -24.91 53.72
C SER A 38 -4.24 -26.21 53.94
N ASN A 39 -2.90 -26.30 54.07
CA ASN A 39 -1.80 -25.32 54.19
C ASN A 39 -0.42 -25.92 53.76
N GLU A 40 0.64 -25.08 53.78
CA GLU A 40 2.08 -25.31 54.06
C GLU A 40 2.85 -26.64 53.76
N LEU A 41 4.00 -26.49 53.05
CA LEU A 41 5.42 -26.86 53.38
C LEU A 41 5.76 -28.32 53.82
N ILE A 42 6.96 -28.94 53.69
CA ILE A 42 8.41 -28.63 53.44
C ILE A 42 8.95 -29.82 52.57
N ASP A 43 9.65 -29.66 51.44
CA ASP A 43 11.10 -29.44 51.18
C ASP A 43 12.10 -30.58 51.53
N GLU A 44 13.10 -30.81 50.65
CA GLU A 44 14.35 -31.64 50.77
C GLU A 44 14.30 -33.11 51.30
N SER A 45 15.24 -34.05 51.00
CA SER A 45 16.32 -34.16 49.99
C SER A 45 16.81 -35.64 49.85
N ASN A 46 17.65 -35.91 48.85
CA ASN A 46 18.67 -36.99 48.73
C ASN A 46 18.45 -38.39 49.36
N THR A 47 18.57 -39.44 48.54
CA THR A 47 19.53 -40.54 48.83
C THR A 47 19.93 -41.29 47.55
N SER A 48 21.16 -41.81 47.52
CA SER A 48 21.70 -42.65 46.43
C SER A 48 21.82 -44.10 46.89
N GLY A 49 21.46 -45.06 46.03
CA GLY A 49 21.41 -46.49 46.35
C GLY A 49 21.89 -47.35 45.18
N MET A 50 22.80 -48.27 45.49
CA MET A 50 23.66 -49.05 44.58
C MET A 50 22.93 -49.92 43.55
N ALA A 51 23.70 -50.32 42.52
CA ALA A 51 23.31 -51.22 41.45
C ALA A 51 22.82 -52.60 41.91
N GLN A 52 22.01 -53.23 41.05
CA GLN A 52 21.78 -54.66 41.03
C GLN A 52 21.79 -55.11 39.56
N GLU A 53 22.56 -56.15 39.26
CA GLU A 53 22.61 -56.80 37.94
C GLU A 53 21.53 -57.89 37.91
N ASP A 54 20.76 -57.97 36.82
CA ASP A 54 19.95 -59.14 36.47
C ASP A 54 19.99 -59.30 34.94
N ASP A 55 20.47 -60.45 34.47
CA ASP A 55 20.61 -60.77 33.04
C ASP A 55 19.25 -61.12 32.43
N ALA A 56 18.85 -60.37 31.39
CA ALA A 56 17.76 -60.75 30.49
C ALA A 56 18.17 -60.48 29.04
N ASN A 57 18.54 -61.54 28.31
CA ASN A 57 18.75 -61.45 26.87
C ASN A 57 17.39 -61.45 26.18
N GLU A 58 16.99 -60.31 25.62
CA GLU A 58 15.99 -60.23 24.55
C GLU A 58 16.69 -59.70 23.30
N ASP A 59 16.40 -60.27 22.13
CA ASP A 59 17.13 -59.98 20.89
C ASP A 59 16.88 -58.54 20.43
N ASP A 60 17.93 -57.70 20.49
CA ASP A 60 17.94 -56.33 19.95
C ASP A 60 18.03 -56.40 18.41
N ASP A 61 16.87 -56.55 17.78
CA ASP A 61 16.68 -56.56 16.33
C ASP A 61 16.98 -55.15 15.77
N GLN A 62 18.28 -54.85 15.61
CA GLN A 62 18.79 -53.54 15.21
C GLN A 62 18.43 -53.19 13.76
N ASP A 63 17.19 -52.72 13.57
CA ASP A 63 16.73 -52.03 12.37
C ASP A 63 17.76 -50.94 12.01
N PRO A 64 18.48 -51.06 10.88
CA PRO A 64 19.75 -50.35 10.68
C PRO A 64 19.49 -48.85 10.58
N THR A 65 19.84 -48.12 11.65
CA THR A 65 19.54 -46.69 11.83
C THR A 65 19.79 -45.90 10.54
N ALA A 66 18.70 -45.46 9.91
CA ALA A 66 18.73 -45.00 8.51
C ALA A 66 19.78 -43.89 8.33
N ALA A 67 20.86 -44.23 7.62
CA ALA A 67 22.03 -43.37 7.49
C ALA A 67 21.60 -41.99 6.98
N ALA A 68 21.89 -40.95 7.76
CA ALA A 68 21.43 -39.60 7.46
C ALA A 68 21.89 -39.21 6.05
N PRO A 69 20.97 -38.79 5.15
CA PRO A 69 21.26 -38.66 3.73
C PRO A 69 22.43 -37.69 3.51
N ILE A 70 23.46 -38.17 2.83
CA ILE A 70 24.74 -37.49 2.67
C ILE A 70 24.52 -36.25 1.81
N ARG A 71 24.37 -35.10 2.48
CA ARG A 71 24.27 -33.80 1.82
C ARG A 71 25.53 -33.53 1.02
N GLN A 72 25.37 -33.35 -0.28
CA GLN A 72 26.47 -33.00 -1.16
C GLN A 72 26.92 -31.55 -0.89
N SER A 73 28.24 -31.32 -0.90
CA SER A 73 28.84 -29.99 -0.71
C SER A 73 28.85 -29.14 -1.98
N ALA A 74 28.82 -29.80 -3.14
CA ALA A 74 28.78 -29.28 -4.49
C ALA A 74 28.02 -30.28 -5.39
N PRO A 75 27.60 -29.92 -6.62
CA PRO A 75 27.15 -30.89 -7.61
C PRO A 75 28.24 -31.94 -7.91
N THR A 76 27.85 -33.04 -8.54
CA THR A 76 28.83 -33.96 -9.15
C THR A 76 29.41 -33.32 -10.41
N ASP A 77 30.74 -33.40 -10.61
CA ASP A 77 31.44 -32.73 -11.72
C ASP A 77 30.74 -32.97 -13.08
N GLY A 78 30.25 -31.89 -13.70
CA GLY A 78 29.54 -31.93 -14.99
C GLY A 78 28.00 -31.96 -14.90
N TYR A 79 27.43 -31.99 -13.68
CA TYR A 79 25.98 -31.97 -13.43
C TYR A 79 25.50 -30.65 -12.78
N ASP A 80 26.30 -29.57 -12.87
CA ASP A 80 26.06 -28.27 -12.22
C ASP A 80 24.72 -27.58 -12.56
N ASP A 81 24.19 -27.82 -13.77
CA ASP A 81 22.90 -27.30 -14.25
C ASP A 81 21.78 -28.38 -14.27
N LEU A 82 21.98 -29.54 -13.62
CA LEU A 82 20.96 -30.60 -13.52
C LEU A 82 19.68 -30.07 -12.84
N TYR A 83 18.52 -30.48 -13.37
CA TYR A 83 17.17 -30.01 -13.01
C TYR A 83 16.89 -28.52 -13.29
N LEU A 84 17.82 -27.69 -13.76
CA LEU A 84 17.54 -26.26 -13.99
C LEU A 84 16.65 -25.99 -15.22
N ASP A 85 16.47 -27.00 -16.07
CA ASP A 85 15.50 -27.08 -17.17
C ASP A 85 14.07 -27.29 -16.68
N THR A 86 13.86 -27.89 -15.50
CA THR A 86 12.53 -28.07 -14.89
C THR A 86 11.88 -26.78 -14.38
N ILE A 87 12.62 -25.65 -14.39
CA ILE A 87 12.20 -24.38 -13.78
C ILE A 87 11.20 -23.63 -14.67
N ASP A 88 9.90 -23.80 -14.40
CA ASP A 88 8.87 -22.94 -14.97
C ASP A 88 8.83 -21.58 -14.27
N ARG A 89 9.10 -20.51 -15.03
CA ARG A 89 9.06 -19.13 -14.54
C ARG A 89 7.65 -18.53 -14.52
N ASN A 90 6.69 -19.15 -15.20
CA ASN A 90 5.33 -18.60 -15.34
C ASN A 90 4.50 -18.78 -14.05
N VAL A 91 4.70 -19.88 -13.33
CA VAL A 91 4.07 -20.15 -12.02
C VAL A 91 4.71 -19.38 -10.85
N LEU A 92 5.89 -18.78 -11.03
CA LEU A 92 6.59 -18.08 -9.95
C LEU A 92 5.90 -16.75 -9.62
N ASP A 93 5.34 -16.67 -8.42
CA ASP A 93 4.70 -15.46 -7.90
C ASP A 93 5.21 -15.12 -6.51
N PHE A 94 6.12 -14.15 -6.45
CA PHE A 94 6.80 -13.74 -5.22
C PHE A 94 6.04 -12.67 -4.42
N ASP A 95 4.77 -12.36 -4.77
CA ASP A 95 3.97 -11.30 -4.12
C ASP A 95 3.10 -11.79 -2.95
N PHE A 96 3.04 -13.11 -2.74
CA PHE A 96 2.38 -13.71 -1.60
C PHE A 96 3.28 -13.76 -0.36
N GLU A 97 2.64 -13.76 0.81
CA GLU A 97 3.32 -13.78 2.11
C GLU A 97 4.18 -15.04 2.26
N LYS A 98 5.39 -14.87 2.82
CA LYS A 98 6.44 -15.90 2.90
C LYS A 98 6.14 -16.94 3.99
N LEU A 99 5.09 -17.73 3.79
CA LEU A 99 4.60 -18.79 4.66
C LEU A 99 4.71 -20.15 3.96
N CYS A 100 5.00 -21.22 4.70
CA CYS A 100 4.87 -22.58 4.17
C CYS A 100 3.40 -22.95 3.93
N SER A 101 3.08 -23.45 2.74
CA SER A 101 1.73 -23.90 2.34
C SER A 101 1.21 -25.13 3.12
N VAL A 102 2.04 -25.76 3.96
CA VAL A 102 1.69 -26.92 4.80
C VAL A 102 1.65 -26.54 6.28
N SER A 103 2.76 -26.01 6.83
CA SER A 103 2.87 -25.69 8.26
C SER A 103 2.43 -24.27 8.64
N LEU A 104 2.12 -23.41 7.66
CA LEU A 104 1.86 -21.96 7.80
C LEU A 104 3.00 -21.18 8.48
N SER A 105 4.17 -21.79 8.71
CA SER A 105 5.32 -21.15 9.35
C SER A 105 6.06 -20.22 8.39
N ASN A 106 6.54 -19.10 8.91
CA ASN A 106 7.36 -18.10 8.22
C ASN A 106 8.89 -18.33 8.39
N ILE A 107 9.30 -19.38 9.10
CA ILE A 107 10.70 -19.63 9.45
C ILE A 107 11.37 -20.53 8.39
N ASN A 108 12.47 -20.05 7.79
CA ASN A 108 13.24 -20.79 6.78
C ASN A 108 12.37 -21.28 5.60
N VAL A 109 11.65 -20.38 4.93
CA VAL A 109 10.75 -20.72 3.82
C VAL A 109 11.51 -20.71 2.48
N TYR A 110 11.25 -21.74 1.68
CA TYR A 110 11.79 -21.98 0.35
C TYR A 110 10.64 -22.01 -0.66
N ALA A 111 10.78 -21.33 -1.79
CA ALA A 111 9.85 -21.48 -2.91
C ALA A 111 10.35 -22.56 -3.87
N CYS A 112 9.49 -23.50 -4.23
CA CYS A 112 9.74 -24.47 -5.29
C CYS A 112 9.77 -23.74 -6.64
N LEU A 113 10.86 -23.90 -7.40
CA LEU A 113 11.03 -23.25 -8.70
C LEU A 113 10.33 -23.97 -9.85
N VAL A 114 9.71 -25.13 -9.61
CA VAL A 114 8.94 -25.89 -10.61
C VAL A 114 7.44 -25.60 -10.52
N CYS A 115 6.89 -25.42 -9.30
CA CYS A 115 5.45 -25.25 -9.07
C CYS A 115 5.04 -23.95 -8.33
N GLY A 116 6.00 -23.10 -7.95
CA GLY A 116 5.76 -21.82 -7.26
C GLY A 116 5.33 -21.92 -5.78
N LYS A 117 4.88 -23.09 -5.30
CA LYS A 117 4.44 -23.32 -3.91
C LYS A 117 5.58 -23.10 -2.89
N TYR A 118 5.23 -22.72 -1.66
CA TYR A 118 6.18 -22.38 -0.60
C TYR A 118 6.25 -23.46 0.50
N PHE A 119 7.47 -23.84 0.90
CA PHE A 119 7.71 -24.93 1.86
C PHE A 119 8.72 -24.56 2.95
N GLN A 120 8.56 -25.15 4.14
CA GLN A 120 9.47 -24.90 5.26
C GLN A 120 10.66 -25.85 5.25
N GLY A 121 11.85 -25.27 5.46
CA GLY A 121 13.10 -25.99 5.73
C GLY A 121 13.75 -26.61 4.50
N ARG A 122 14.93 -27.21 4.72
CA ARG A 122 15.67 -28.03 3.73
C ARG A 122 16.34 -29.27 4.37
N GLY A 123 15.80 -29.73 5.51
CA GLY A 123 16.28 -30.90 6.25
C GLY A 123 15.54 -32.18 5.84
N PRO A 124 16.07 -33.38 6.12
CA PRO A 124 15.43 -34.65 5.75
C PRO A 124 14.03 -34.88 6.33
N LYS A 125 13.64 -34.11 7.34
CA LYS A 125 12.29 -34.12 7.96
C LYS A 125 11.49 -32.83 7.67
N SER A 126 11.78 -32.14 6.57
CA SER A 126 11.18 -30.82 6.26
C SER A 126 10.29 -30.86 5.02
N HIS A 127 9.29 -29.97 4.96
CA HIS A 127 8.27 -30.02 3.91
C HIS A 127 8.82 -29.80 2.49
N ALA A 128 9.92 -29.06 2.31
CA ALA A 128 10.55 -28.92 0.99
C ALA A 128 11.25 -30.22 0.56
N TYR A 129 11.86 -30.95 1.49
CA TYR A 129 12.55 -32.21 1.23
C TYR A 129 11.57 -33.34 0.90
N PHE A 130 10.43 -33.40 1.59
CA PHE A 130 9.35 -34.31 1.21
C PHE A 130 8.77 -33.91 -0.15
N HIS A 131 8.49 -32.62 -0.40
CA HIS A 131 7.99 -32.17 -1.70
C HIS A 131 8.91 -32.51 -2.90
N SER A 132 10.24 -32.50 -2.73
CA SER A 132 11.17 -32.96 -3.78
C SER A 132 11.10 -34.45 -4.08
N LEU A 133 10.72 -35.28 -3.11
CA LEU A 133 10.57 -36.72 -3.28
C LEU A 133 9.16 -37.11 -3.74
N ASP A 134 8.13 -36.44 -3.20
CA ASP A 134 6.72 -36.76 -3.43
C ASP A 134 6.19 -36.25 -4.78
N GLU A 135 6.68 -35.09 -5.26
CA GLU A 135 6.24 -34.46 -6.52
C GLU A 135 7.41 -34.21 -7.52
N ASP A 136 8.56 -34.89 -7.36
CA ASP A 136 9.73 -34.84 -8.27
C ASP A 136 10.35 -33.44 -8.50
N HIS A 137 9.96 -32.45 -7.68
CA HIS A 137 10.38 -31.07 -7.83
C HIS A 137 11.69 -30.78 -7.11
N HIS A 138 12.81 -30.75 -7.84
CA HIS A 138 14.14 -30.74 -7.23
C HIS A 138 14.71 -29.35 -6.86
N VAL A 139 14.28 -28.24 -7.49
CA VAL A 139 14.96 -26.93 -7.35
C VAL A 139 14.18 -25.92 -6.48
N TYR A 140 14.85 -25.31 -5.50
CA TYR A 140 14.24 -24.40 -4.50
C TYR A 140 15.05 -23.12 -4.26
N ILE A 141 14.39 -21.97 -4.17
CA ILE A 141 15.00 -20.70 -3.71
C ILE A 141 14.62 -20.38 -2.26
N ASN A 142 15.61 -20.09 -1.40
CA ASN A 142 15.37 -19.60 -0.04
C ASN A 142 14.90 -18.13 -0.08
N LEU A 143 13.72 -17.83 0.47
CA LEU A 143 13.06 -16.53 0.32
C LEU A 143 13.62 -15.40 1.21
N GLU A 144 14.63 -15.68 2.04
CA GLU A 144 15.34 -14.70 2.87
C GLU A 144 16.76 -14.42 2.36
N THR A 145 17.48 -15.47 1.97
CA THR A 145 18.90 -15.40 1.54
C THR A 145 19.11 -15.41 0.03
N GLN A 146 18.06 -15.64 -0.76
CA GLN A 146 18.06 -15.74 -2.23
C GLN A 146 19.00 -16.82 -2.82
N ARG A 147 19.46 -17.75 -1.98
CA ARG A 147 20.26 -18.89 -2.39
C ARG A 147 19.37 -19.99 -2.95
N VAL A 148 19.82 -20.62 -4.04
CA VAL A 148 19.11 -21.72 -4.68
C VAL A 148 19.76 -23.04 -4.26
N TYR A 149 18.94 -24.03 -3.92
CA TYR A 149 19.35 -25.36 -3.52
C TYR A 149 18.64 -26.40 -4.37
N VAL A 150 19.33 -27.52 -4.64
CA VAL A 150 18.72 -28.75 -5.12
C VAL A 150 18.42 -29.64 -3.91
N LEU A 151 17.23 -30.24 -3.88
CA LEU A 151 16.78 -31.22 -2.89
C LEU A 151 16.31 -32.47 -3.65
N PRO A 152 16.52 -33.69 -3.12
CA PRO A 152 16.97 -34.02 -1.76
C PRO A 152 18.47 -33.79 -1.45
N GLU A 153 19.35 -33.68 -2.45
CA GLU A 153 20.81 -33.77 -2.32
C GLU A 153 21.45 -32.63 -1.47
N GLY A 154 20.81 -31.46 -1.42
CA GLY A 154 21.11 -30.40 -0.45
C GLY A 154 22.21 -29.40 -0.83
N TYR A 155 22.80 -29.49 -2.02
CA TYR A 155 23.85 -28.59 -2.52
C TYR A 155 23.31 -27.23 -3.00
N GLU A 156 24.18 -26.21 -3.06
CA GLU A 156 23.83 -24.83 -3.43
C GLU A 156 24.18 -24.54 -4.90
N VAL A 157 23.18 -24.22 -5.73
CA VAL A 157 23.35 -23.91 -7.15
C VAL A 157 23.72 -22.44 -7.35
N LYS A 158 24.78 -22.20 -8.12
CA LYS A 158 25.35 -20.85 -8.36
C LYS A 158 25.31 -20.41 -9.82
N SER A 159 24.53 -21.11 -10.66
CA SER A 159 24.34 -20.78 -12.07
C SER A 159 23.72 -19.38 -12.25
N ARG A 160 24.16 -18.67 -13.30
CA ARG A 160 23.72 -17.31 -13.65
C ARG A 160 22.34 -17.28 -14.31
N SER A 161 21.87 -18.43 -14.81
CA SER A 161 20.52 -18.63 -15.35
C SER A 161 19.41 -18.31 -14.35
N LEU A 162 19.73 -18.20 -13.06
CA LEU A 162 18.83 -17.96 -11.94
C LEU A 162 18.84 -16.50 -11.45
N ASP A 163 19.66 -15.63 -12.02
CA ASP A 163 19.81 -14.24 -11.58
C ASP A 163 18.61 -13.35 -11.92
N ASP A 164 17.74 -13.79 -12.84
CA ASP A 164 16.43 -13.21 -13.10
C ASP A 164 15.44 -13.53 -11.97
N ILE A 165 15.32 -14.79 -11.57
CA ILE A 165 14.46 -15.26 -10.47
C ILE A 165 14.85 -14.59 -9.15
N LYS A 166 16.16 -14.54 -8.84
CA LYS A 166 16.69 -13.78 -7.69
C LYS A 166 16.28 -12.31 -7.78
N TYR A 167 16.37 -11.69 -8.96
CA TYR A 167 16.02 -10.28 -9.11
C TYR A 167 14.52 -10.00 -8.98
N VAL A 168 13.63 -10.91 -9.42
CA VAL A 168 12.18 -10.77 -9.24
C VAL A 168 11.77 -11.03 -7.78
N SER A 169 12.40 -11.98 -7.09
CA SER A 169 12.03 -12.33 -5.71
C SER A 169 12.26 -11.18 -4.72
N ASP A 170 13.31 -10.36 -4.93
CA ASP A 170 13.57 -9.16 -4.13
C ASP A 170 14.39 -8.10 -4.91
N PRO A 171 13.76 -7.22 -5.71
CA PRO A 171 14.48 -6.33 -6.62
C PRO A 171 15.42 -5.34 -5.91
N ARG A 172 16.56 -5.05 -6.52
CA ARG A 172 17.57 -4.10 -6.04
C ARG A 172 17.98 -3.10 -7.12
N TYR A 173 18.42 -1.92 -6.70
CA TYR A 173 18.71 -0.82 -7.60
C TYR A 173 19.98 -0.09 -7.19
N SER A 174 20.80 0.29 -8.17
CA SER A 174 21.91 1.21 -7.98
C SER A 174 21.44 2.67 -7.96
N LYS A 175 22.25 3.55 -7.38
CA LYS A 175 22.01 5.00 -7.38
C LYS A 175 21.98 5.61 -8.80
N LYS A 176 22.52 4.93 -9.81
CA LYS A 176 22.47 5.38 -11.22
C LYS A 176 21.11 5.10 -11.84
N GLU A 177 20.66 3.85 -11.79
CA GLU A 177 19.35 3.42 -12.32
C GLU A 177 18.20 4.25 -11.75
N VAL A 178 18.23 4.53 -10.44
CA VAL A 178 17.20 5.34 -9.74
C VAL A 178 17.20 6.82 -10.17
N ILE A 179 18.30 7.34 -10.72
CA ILE A 179 18.38 8.68 -11.32
C ILE A 179 17.96 8.65 -12.79
N GLU A 180 18.21 7.54 -13.49
CA GLU A 180 17.84 7.32 -14.89
C GLU A 180 16.33 7.08 -15.07
N MET A 181 15.65 6.48 -14.09
CA MET A 181 14.18 6.29 -14.06
C MET A 181 13.36 7.56 -14.39
N ASP A 182 13.79 8.74 -13.94
CA ASP A 182 13.09 10.01 -14.19
C ASP A 182 13.58 10.74 -15.46
N ARG A 183 14.53 10.18 -16.21
CA ARG A 183 15.28 10.86 -17.28
C ARG A 183 15.28 10.15 -18.62
N THR A 184 15.35 8.82 -18.62
CA THR A 184 15.45 8.01 -19.83
C THR A 184 14.18 7.18 -20.00
N PRO A 185 13.39 7.38 -21.07
CA PRO A 185 12.27 6.50 -21.40
C PRO A 185 12.70 5.04 -21.43
N ARG A 186 12.03 4.18 -20.67
CA ARG A 186 12.34 2.75 -20.58
C ARG A 186 11.08 1.91 -20.70
N THR A 187 11.04 1.10 -21.74
CA THR A 187 10.08 0.00 -21.91
C THR A 187 10.74 -1.32 -21.51
N SER A 188 10.00 -2.17 -20.80
CA SER A 188 10.40 -3.53 -20.45
C SER A 188 9.40 -4.53 -21.03
N TYR A 189 9.76 -5.81 -21.00
CA TYR A 189 8.96 -6.93 -21.53
C TYR A 189 8.79 -7.99 -20.44
N THR A 190 7.59 -8.57 -20.35
CA THR A 190 7.33 -9.76 -19.50
C THR A 190 7.87 -11.05 -20.14
N LEU A 191 7.72 -12.19 -19.45
CA LEU A 191 7.97 -13.52 -20.04
C LEU A 191 7.12 -13.72 -21.31
N ASP A 192 5.83 -13.38 -21.24
CA ASP A 192 4.88 -13.35 -22.36
C ASP A 192 5.23 -12.36 -23.50
N ARG A 193 6.36 -11.63 -23.40
CA ARG A 193 6.75 -10.53 -24.28
C ARG A 193 5.77 -9.36 -24.32
N LYS A 194 4.89 -9.22 -23.32
CA LYS A 194 3.99 -8.06 -23.19
C LYS A 194 4.81 -6.83 -22.80
N VAL A 195 4.67 -5.74 -23.54
CA VAL A 195 5.34 -4.47 -23.26
C VAL A 195 4.73 -3.84 -22.01
N TYR A 196 5.56 -3.36 -21.09
CA TYR A 196 5.15 -2.53 -19.97
C TYR A 196 6.20 -1.43 -19.68
N ILE A 197 5.84 -0.43 -18.89
CA ILE A 197 6.76 0.63 -18.45
C ILE A 197 6.96 0.47 -16.94
N PRO A 198 8.19 0.26 -16.43
CA PRO A 198 8.44 0.15 -14.99
C PRO A 198 7.96 1.41 -14.25
N GLY A 199 7.31 1.22 -13.11
CA GLY A 199 6.52 2.26 -12.42
C GLY A 199 5.03 2.21 -12.80
N PHE A 200 4.73 2.01 -14.08
CA PHE A 200 3.39 2.04 -14.65
C PHE A 200 2.89 0.61 -14.95
N VAL A 201 2.73 -0.16 -13.88
CA VAL A 201 2.22 -1.54 -13.89
C VAL A 201 0.89 -1.63 -13.18
N GLY A 202 0.06 -2.61 -13.55
CA GLY A 202 -1.20 -2.87 -12.87
C GLY A 202 -0.98 -3.39 -11.44
N MET A 203 -2.00 -3.31 -10.59
CA MET A 203 -2.00 -3.97 -9.29
C MET A 203 -3.30 -4.73 -9.02
N ASN A 204 -3.18 -5.88 -8.36
CA ASN A 204 -4.30 -6.78 -8.17
C ASN A 204 -5.34 -6.18 -7.21
N ASN A 205 -6.61 -6.18 -7.63
CA ASN A 205 -7.74 -5.96 -6.75
C ASN A 205 -8.30 -7.32 -6.33
N ILE A 206 -8.30 -7.56 -5.02
CA ILE A 206 -8.65 -8.83 -4.39
C ILE A 206 -10.17 -8.87 -4.13
N LYS A 207 -10.75 -7.72 -3.78
CA LYS A 207 -12.20 -7.41 -3.86
C LYS A 207 -12.44 -5.91 -4.01
N GLU A 208 -11.97 -5.14 -3.02
CA GLU A 208 -12.25 -3.70 -2.88
C GLU A 208 -11.04 -2.91 -2.34
N ASN A 209 -9.83 -3.24 -2.80
CA ASN A 209 -8.58 -2.56 -2.37
C ASN A 209 -8.07 -1.50 -3.34
N ASP A 210 -8.92 -1.01 -4.25
CA ASP A 210 -8.61 0.07 -5.20
C ASP A 210 -8.18 1.37 -4.47
N TYR A 211 -8.80 1.67 -3.32
CA TYR A 211 -8.42 2.79 -2.44
C TYR A 211 -6.97 2.72 -1.94
N LEU A 212 -6.42 1.51 -1.72
CA LEU A 212 -5.00 1.33 -1.41
C LEU A 212 -4.18 1.46 -2.69
N ASN A 213 -4.65 0.87 -3.78
CA ASN A 213 -3.92 0.78 -5.04
C ASN A 213 -3.57 2.18 -5.59
N VAL A 214 -4.54 3.09 -5.64
CA VAL A 214 -4.32 4.47 -6.10
C VAL A 214 -3.33 5.25 -5.22
N ILE A 215 -3.33 5.01 -3.90
CA ILE A 215 -2.45 5.70 -2.95
C ILE A 215 -1.02 5.17 -3.01
N VAL A 216 -0.84 3.84 -3.06
CA VAL A 216 0.49 3.24 -3.23
C VAL A 216 1.12 3.68 -4.56
N GLN A 217 0.35 3.67 -5.65
CA GLN A 217 0.82 4.14 -6.96
C GLN A 217 1.18 5.63 -6.96
N ALA A 218 0.34 6.49 -6.39
CA ALA A 218 0.63 7.92 -6.27
C ALA A 218 1.92 8.17 -5.47
N LEU A 219 2.13 7.46 -4.35
CA LEU A 219 3.33 7.57 -3.53
C LEU A 219 4.58 6.94 -4.20
N ALA A 220 4.41 5.90 -5.00
CA ALA A 220 5.49 5.27 -5.78
C ALA A 220 6.08 6.20 -6.86
N HIS A 221 5.36 7.26 -7.27
CA HIS A 221 5.82 8.27 -8.23
C HIS A 221 6.41 9.54 -7.57
N VAL A 222 6.36 9.64 -6.24
CA VAL A 222 6.96 10.74 -5.48
C VAL A 222 8.46 10.50 -5.33
N ALA A 223 9.24 10.99 -6.29
CA ALA A 223 10.65 10.66 -6.49
C ALA A 223 11.54 10.66 -5.21
N PRO A 224 11.47 11.63 -4.26
CA PRO A 224 12.28 11.57 -3.04
C PRO A 224 11.93 10.37 -2.14
N LEU A 225 10.63 10.03 -2.03
CA LEU A 225 10.13 8.92 -1.24
C LEU A 225 10.41 7.58 -1.94
N ARG A 226 10.13 7.49 -3.25
CA ARG A 226 10.47 6.34 -4.10
C ARG A 226 11.96 6.03 -3.99
N ASN A 227 12.84 6.99 -4.29
CA ASN A 227 14.27 6.77 -4.36
C ASN A 227 14.83 6.29 -3.01
N TYR A 228 14.32 6.82 -1.90
CA TYR A 228 14.66 6.36 -0.56
C TYR A 228 14.20 4.91 -0.29
N LEU A 229 12.97 4.55 -0.67
CA LEU A 229 12.42 3.20 -0.49
C LEU A 229 13.03 2.15 -1.45
N LEU A 230 13.57 2.57 -2.60
CA LEU A 230 14.32 1.71 -3.52
C LEU A 230 15.76 1.43 -3.04
N LEU A 231 16.44 2.42 -2.44
CA LEU A 231 17.89 2.38 -2.19
C LEU A 231 18.32 1.96 -0.77
N GLU A 232 17.56 2.30 0.27
CA GLU A 232 17.97 2.07 1.67
C GLU A 232 17.62 0.64 2.16
N ASP A 233 18.34 0.15 3.19
CA ASP A 233 17.98 -1.10 3.86
C ASP A 233 16.93 -0.88 4.97
N PHE A 234 15.86 -1.66 4.92
CA PHE A 234 14.75 -1.63 5.88
C PHE A 234 14.65 -2.91 6.73
N SER A 235 15.61 -3.83 6.63
CA SER A 235 15.62 -5.12 7.35
C SER A 235 15.50 -4.97 8.88
N LYS A 236 15.95 -3.83 9.43
CA LYS A 236 15.87 -3.46 10.86
C LYS A 236 14.71 -2.49 11.21
N LYS A 237 13.74 -2.29 10.31
CA LYS A 237 12.55 -1.43 10.51
C LYS A 237 11.28 -2.26 10.67
N THR A 238 10.13 -1.61 10.85
CA THR A 238 8.83 -2.29 10.99
C THR A 238 8.40 -3.00 9.70
N GLU A 239 7.61 -4.07 9.84
CA GLU A 239 7.10 -4.85 8.70
C GLU A 239 6.34 -3.99 7.67
N LEU A 240 5.51 -3.04 8.11
CA LEU A 240 4.88 -2.04 7.23
C LEU A 240 5.87 -1.34 6.30
N VAL A 241 7.05 -0.95 6.80
CA VAL A 241 8.08 -0.28 6.00
C VAL A 241 8.77 -1.26 5.05
N LYS A 242 9.08 -2.49 5.52
CA LYS A 242 9.66 -3.55 4.67
C LYS A 242 8.75 -3.88 3.50
N ARG A 243 7.49 -4.24 3.79
CA ARG A 243 6.48 -4.63 2.79
C ARG A 243 6.16 -3.48 1.83
N CYS A 244 6.12 -2.24 2.31
CA CYS A 244 5.98 -1.05 1.46
C CYS A 244 7.19 -0.83 0.53
N SER A 245 8.41 -1.00 1.05
CA SER A 245 9.64 -0.93 0.24
C SER A 245 9.69 -2.04 -0.82
N ILE A 246 9.37 -3.28 -0.45
CA ILE A 246 9.31 -4.44 -1.36
C ILE A 246 8.27 -4.19 -2.47
N LEU A 247 7.07 -3.73 -2.13
CA LEU A 247 6.03 -3.43 -3.13
C LEU A 247 6.47 -2.34 -4.10
N ILE A 248 7.08 -1.25 -3.62
CA ILE A 248 7.58 -0.17 -4.49
C ILE A 248 8.78 -0.64 -5.35
N ARG A 249 9.64 -1.52 -4.82
CA ARG A 249 10.70 -2.19 -5.58
C ARG A 249 10.17 -3.09 -6.70
N LYS A 250 9.00 -3.70 -6.52
CA LYS A 250 8.33 -4.52 -7.52
C LYS A 250 7.59 -3.69 -8.57
N ILE A 251 6.88 -2.63 -8.17
CA ILE A 251 6.24 -1.67 -9.08
C ILE A 251 7.24 -1.08 -10.09
N TRP A 252 8.47 -0.77 -9.63
CA TRP A 252 9.54 -0.23 -10.48
C TRP A 252 10.44 -1.31 -11.14
N ASN A 253 10.09 -2.59 -11.08
CA ASN A 253 10.91 -3.69 -11.58
C ASN A 253 11.04 -3.69 -13.12
N PRO A 254 12.24 -3.52 -13.71
CA PRO A 254 12.45 -3.57 -15.16
C PRO A 254 12.60 -4.98 -15.74
N ARG A 255 12.49 -6.03 -14.92
CA ARG A 255 12.62 -7.46 -15.28
C ARG A 255 11.48 -8.29 -14.65
N ALA A 256 10.28 -7.74 -14.55
CA ALA A 256 9.14 -8.40 -13.95
C ALA A 256 8.60 -9.53 -14.86
N PHE A 257 8.31 -10.69 -14.28
CA PHE A 257 7.72 -11.81 -15.04
C PHE A 257 6.30 -11.52 -15.53
N LYS A 258 5.55 -10.70 -14.79
CA LYS A 258 4.16 -10.27 -15.06
C LYS A 258 4.09 -8.74 -15.11
N ALA A 259 3.17 -8.18 -15.88
CA ALA A 259 2.96 -6.72 -16.01
C ALA A 259 2.07 -6.12 -14.90
N HIS A 260 1.90 -6.85 -13.80
CA HIS A 260 1.13 -6.46 -12.62
C HIS A 260 1.82 -6.94 -11.35
N VAL A 261 1.46 -6.35 -10.21
CA VAL A 261 2.02 -6.66 -8.88
C VAL A 261 0.90 -6.78 -7.85
N SER A 262 0.90 -7.83 -7.02
CA SER A 262 -0.10 -7.99 -5.97
C SER A 262 0.28 -7.22 -4.70
N PRO A 263 -0.60 -6.36 -4.16
CA PRO A 263 -0.35 -5.62 -2.91
C PRO A 263 -0.62 -6.44 -1.64
N HIS A 264 -0.93 -7.74 -1.78
CA HIS A 264 -1.45 -8.62 -0.73
C HIS A 264 -0.62 -8.59 0.56
N GLU A 265 0.70 -8.82 0.46
CA GLU A 265 1.62 -8.84 1.61
C GLU A 265 1.52 -7.55 2.45
N LEU A 266 1.52 -6.40 1.79
CA LEU A 266 1.40 -5.09 2.46
C LEU A 266 0.01 -4.88 3.06
N LEU A 267 -1.06 -5.27 2.35
CA LEU A 267 -2.44 -5.08 2.78
C LEU A 267 -2.79 -5.94 4.00
N GLN A 268 -2.21 -7.14 4.16
CA GLN A 268 -2.34 -7.93 5.38
C GLN A 268 -1.78 -7.21 6.62
N GLU A 269 -0.55 -6.69 6.52
CA GLU A 269 0.10 -5.93 7.60
C GLU A 269 -0.64 -4.60 7.89
N ILE A 270 -1.23 -3.98 6.87
CA ILE A 270 -2.11 -2.81 7.04
C ILE A 270 -3.38 -3.19 7.80
N SER A 271 -4.05 -4.28 7.44
CA SER A 271 -5.25 -4.78 8.13
C SER A 271 -4.96 -5.09 9.60
N LEU A 272 -3.85 -5.78 9.88
CA LEU A 272 -3.40 -6.08 11.23
C LEU A 272 -3.08 -4.80 12.03
N ARG A 273 -2.20 -3.94 11.51
CA ARG A 273 -1.74 -2.72 12.20
C ARG A 273 -2.81 -1.64 12.33
N SER A 274 -3.84 -1.65 11.48
CA SER A 274 -4.98 -0.73 11.54
C SER A 274 -6.12 -1.21 12.43
N ASN A 275 -5.95 -2.32 13.16
CA ASN A 275 -7.00 -2.99 13.94
C ASN A 275 -8.25 -3.28 13.08
N LYS A 276 -8.03 -3.79 11.86
CA LYS A 276 -9.07 -4.07 10.84
C LYS A 276 -9.86 -2.84 10.35
N ARG A 277 -9.35 -1.61 10.50
CA ARG A 277 -9.97 -0.41 9.86
C ARG A 277 -9.86 -0.45 8.34
N PHE A 278 -8.74 -0.93 7.79
CA PHE A 278 -8.50 -1.02 6.35
C PHE A 278 -8.36 -2.50 5.97
N THR A 279 -9.40 -3.08 5.37
CA THR A 279 -9.48 -4.52 5.07
C THR A 279 -9.38 -4.81 3.57
N LEU A 280 -9.30 -6.11 3.23
CA LEU A 280 -9.35 -6.60 1.85
C LEU A 280 -10.79 -6.64 1.29
N THR A 281 -11.79 -6.67 2.17
CA THR A 281 -13.18 -7.06 1.85
C THR A 281 -14.14 -5.88 1.77
N THR A 282 -13.67 -4.68 2.10
CA THR A 282 -14.53 -3.51 2.31
C THR A 282 -13.77 -2.27 1.89
N GLN A 283 -14.28 -1.56 0.89
CA GLN A 283 -13.69 -0.32 0.40
C GLN A 283 -13.60 0.72 1.52
N SER A 284 -12.48 1.43 1.57
CA SER A 284 -12.24 2.55 2.49
C SER A 284 -11.95 3.83 1.71
N ASP A 285 -11.96 4.98 2.39
CA ASP A 285 -11.60 6.24 1.76
C ASP A 285 -10.08 6.37 1.53
N PRO A 286 -9.62 6.75 0.31
CA PRO A 286 -8.19 6.88 0.00
C PRO A 286 -7.44 7.94 0.81
N VAL A 287 -8.11 9.02 1.22
CA VAL A 287 -7.49 10.15 1.94
C VAL A 287 -7.37 9.84 3.43
N ASP A 288 -8.37 9.17 4.01
CA ASP A 288 -8.29 8.56 5.33
C ASP A 288 -7.17 7.50 5.40
N PHE A 289 -7.09 6.64 4.38
CA PHE A 289 -6.01 5.66 4.26
C PHE A 289 -4.64 6.33 4.13
N LEU A 290 -4.47 7.30 3.22
CA LEU A 290 -3.24 8.10 3.08
C LEU A 290 -2.83 8.75 4.42
N SER A 291 -3.80 9.35 5.12
CA SER A 291 -3.55 10.06 6.38
C SER A 291 -3.08 9.10 7.48
N TRP A 292 -3.65 7.90 7.57
CA TRP A 292 -3.16 6.86 8.47
C TRP A 292 -1.80 6.30 8.02
N PHE A 293 -1.63 6.03 6.72
CA PHE A 293 -0.47 5.36 6.15
C PHE A 293 0.80 6.22 6.23
N LEU A 294 0.73 7.51 5.86
CA LEU A 294 1.85 8.45 5.99
C LEU A 294 2.29 8.63 7.46
N ASN A 295 1.35 8.65 8.40
CA ASN A 295 1.67 8.75 9.83
C ASN A 295 2.31 7.46 10.37
N ASN A 296 1.84 6.28 9.95
CA ASN A 296 2.42 5.00 10.38
C ASN A 296 3.79 4.74 9.75
N LEU A 297 3.97 5.05 8.46
CA LEU A 297 5.30 5.00 7.82
C LEU A 297 6.26 6.04 8.42
N HIS A 298 5.78 7.25 8.77
CA HIS A 298 6.59 8.26 9.46
C HIS A 298 7.21 7.69 10.75
N LEU A 299 6.40 7.04 11.58
CA LEU A 299 6.86 6.40 12.82
C LEU A 299 7.73 5.17 12.55
N GLY A 300 7.32 4.28 11.61
CA GLY A 300 8.04 3.06 11.27
C GLY A 300 9.45 3.30 10.69
N LEU A 301 9.66 4.44 10.03
CA LEU A 301 10.98 4.89 9.58
C LEU A 301 11.90 5.34 10.73
N GLY A 302 11.37 5.55 11.94
CA GLY A 302 12.06 6.15 13.08
C GLY A 302 11.83 7.66 13.22
N GLY A 303 10.77 8.19 12.60
CA GLY A 303 10.39 9.59 12.72
C GLY A 303 9.88 9.96 14.11
N SER A 304 10.12 11.21 14.50
CA SER A 304 9.74 11.75 15.81
C SER A 304 8.43 12.52 15.72
N LYS A 305 7.51 12.21 16.64
CA LYS A 305 6.24 12.95 16.83
C LYS A 305 6.45 14.44 17.14
N THR A 306 7.57 14.82 17.74
CA THR A 306 7.85 16.20 18.18
C THR A 306 8.78 16.95 17.22
N LYS A 307 9.88 16.32 16.77
CA LYS A 307 10.88 16.95 15.89
C LYS A 307 10.40 16.95 14.42
N PRO A 308 10.19 18.13 13.78
CA PRO A 308 9.81 18.21 12.37
C PRO A 308 10.96 17.76 11.45
N GLY A 309 10.64 17.41 10.20
CA GLY A 309 11.64 16.95 9.21
C GLY A 309 12.40 15.68 9.59
N SER A 310 11.92 14.91 10.58
CA SER A 310 12.62 13.77 11.19
C SER A 310 12.48 12.45 10.41
N SER A 311 11.84 12.47 9.25
CA SER A 311 11.63 11.32 8.35
C SER A 311 11.54 11.79 6.90
N MET A 312 11.75 10.88 5.93
CA MET A 312 11.63 11.23 4.51
C MET A 312 10.23 11.78 4.15
N ILE A 313 9.17 11.22 4.74
CA ILE A 313 7.79 11.69 4.55
C ILE A 313 7.63 13.15 4.99
N GLN A 314 8.10 13.51 6.19
CA GLN A 314 8.06 14.90 6.63
C GLN A 314 8.92 15.81 5.73
N ARG A 315 10.12 15.38 5.33
CA ARG A 315 10.99 16.15 4.41
C ARG A 315 10.38 16.34 3.02
N THR A 316 9.45 15.48 2.62
CA THR A 316 8.80 15.49 1.30
C THR A 316 7.51 16.32 1.30
N PHE A 317 6.66 16.15 2.32
CA PHE A 317 5.29 16.71 2.36
C PHE A 317 5.02 17.71 3.49
N GLN A 318 5.88 17.87 4.51
CA GLN A 318 5.53 18.67 5.69
C GLN A 318 5.64 20.17 5.43
N GLY A 319 4.50 20.80 5.17
CA GLY A 319 4.36 22.26 5.12
C GLY A 319 4.00 22.87 6.47
N LYS A 320 3.97 24.20 6.48
CA LYS A 320 3.50 25.04 7.60
C LYS A 320 2.45 26.02 7.10
N MET A 321 1.41 26.25 7.90
CA MET A 321 0.44 27.30 7.69
C MET A 321 0.26 28.12 8.98
N LYS A 322 0.01 29.41 8.80
CA LYS A 322 -0.47 30.32 9.82
C LYS A 322 -2.00 30.24 9.84
N VAL A 323 -2.57 30.05 11.02
CA VAL A 323 -4.02 29.99 11.24
C VAL A 323 -4.39 31.16 12.16
N GLU A 324 -5.13 32.12 11.61
CA GLU A 324 -5.64 33.28 12.35
C GLU A 324 -7.09 32.98 12.74
N SER A 325 -7.38 32.93 14.04
CA SER A 325 -8.70 32.61 14.60
C SER A 325 -9.26 33.78 15.39
N GLN A 326 -10.37 34.34 14.93
CA GLN A 326 -11.13 35.40 15.59
C GLN A 326 -12.44 34.81 16.16
N ALA A 327 -12.82 35.17 17.38
CA ALA A 327 -14.11 34.76 17.94
C ALA A 327 -15.25 35.57 17.32
N ILE A 328 -16.40 34.93 17.04
CA ILE A 328 -17.60 35.62 16.54
C ILE A 328 -18.48 35.98 17.74
N THR A 329 -18.21 37.13 18.36
CA THR A 329 -19.03 37.68 19.45
C THR A 329 -20.18 38.51 18.88
N ALA A 330 -21.37 37.93 18.91
CA ALA A 330 -22.61 38.66 18.66
C ALA A 330 -23.17 39.18 20.00
N ARG A 331 -23.25 40.51 20.15
CA ARG A 331 -24.04 41.15 21.22
C ARG A 331 -25.15 41.97 20.58
N ALA A 332 -26.35 41.86 21.14
CA ALA A 332 -27.47 42.73 20.82
C ALA A 332 -27.37 43.99 21.69
N ASP A 333 -27.19 45.15 21.06
CA ASP A 333 -27.43 46.43 21.72
C ASP A 333 -28.91 46.56 22.12
N ALA A 334 -29.22 47.46 23.06
CA ALA A 334 -30.62 47.81 23.43
C ALA A 334 -31.45 48.48 22.30
N THR A 335 -30.98 48.42 21.05
CA THR A 335 -31.65 48.87 19.81
C THR A 335 -31.75 47.73 18.78
N ASP A 336 -31.61 46.48 19.22
CA ASP A 336 -31.71 45.23 18.43
C ASP A 336 -30.78 45.17 17.20
N ARG A 337 -29.68 45.93 17.26
CA ARG A 337 -28.60 45.89 16.28
C ARG A 337 -27.50 44.97 16.77
N LEU A 338 -27.28 43.88 16.03
CA LEU A 338 -26.13 43.02 16.18
C LEU A 338 -24.86 43.81 15.90
N ARG A 339 -24.02 44.01 16.93
CA ARG A 339 -22.63 44.43 16.74
C ARG A 339 -21.73 43.21 16.85
N PHE A 340 -20.79 43.14 15.91
CA PHE A 340 -19.59 42.32 16.04
C PHE A 340 -18.53 43.19 16.72
N GLU A 341 -18.09 42.81 17.92
CA GLU A 341 -16.91 43.40 18.55
C GLU A 341 -15.66 42.83 17.86
N ASP A 342 -14.61 43.64 17.66
CA ASP A 342 -13.32 43.16 17.14
C ASP A 342 -12.59 42.34 18.20
N ALA A 343 -12.99 41.08 18.35
CA ALA A 343 -12.34 40.11 19.23
C ALA A 343 -10.88 39.86 18.80
N ASP A 344 -10.01 39.61 19.77
CA ASP A 344 -8.58 39.35 19.56
C ASP A 344 -8.34 38.22 18.55
N VAL A 345 -7.44 38.46 17.59
CA VAL A 345 -7.05 37.49 16.57
C VAL A 345 -5.93 36.60 17.11
N LYS A 346 -6.27 35.38 17.52
CA LYS A 346 -5.26 34.37 17.91
C LYS A 346 -4.55 33.82 16.68
N VAL A 347 -3.21 33.82 16.71
CA VAL A 347 -2.36 33.27 15.64
C VAL A 347 -1.70 31.97 16.10
N ASP A 348 -2.03 30.86 15.46
CA ASP A 348 -1.38 29.55 15.65
C ASP A 348 -0.61 29.13 14.40
N ILE A 349 0.58 28.51 14.55
CA ILE A 349 1.33 27.94 13.42
C ILE A 349 1.17 26.43 13.41
N VAL A 350 0.47 25.92 12.39
CA VAL A 350 0.11 24.51 12.23
C VAL A 350 0.95 23.84 11.14
N ARG A 351 1.34 22.59 11.35
CA ARG A 351 2.06 21.76 10.35
C ARG A 351 1.07 20.87 9.63
N PHE A 352 1.23 20.69 8.31
CA PHE A 352 0.36 19.84 7.49
C PHE A 352 1.18 18.86 6.64
N LEU A 353 0.56 17.73 6.26
CA LEU A 353 1.05 16.82 5.21
C LEU A 353 0.14 16.85 3.95
N LEU A 354 -1.05 17.42 4.10
CA LEU A 354 -2.15 17.43 3.15
C LEU A 354 -2.93 18.75 3.34
N LEU A 355 -3.37 19.38 2.26
CA LEU A 355 -4.28 20.53 2.29
C LEU A 355 -5.67 20.11 1.82
N THR A 356 -6.69 20.31 2.64
CA THR A 356 -8.09 20.05 2.27
C THR A 356 -8.68 21.28 1.58
N LEU A 357 -9.07 21.13 0.32
CA LEU A 357 -9.77 22.10 -0.50
C LEU A 357 -11.27 21.82 -0.41
N ASP A 358 -12.06 22.83 -0.04
CA ASP A 358 -13.50 22.69 0.03
C ASP A 358 -14.09 23.12 -1.33
N LEU A 359 -14.93 22.26 -1.91
CA LEU A 359 -15.75 22.62 -3.06
C LEU A 359 -16.88 23.56 -2.61
N PRO A 360 -17.34 24.51 -3.44
CA PRO A 360 -18.60 25.19 -3.19
C PRO A 360 -19.75 24.19 -3.23
N SER A 361 -20.83 24.46 -2.48
CA SER A 361 -22.05 23.66 -2.52
C SER A 361 -22.55 23.53 -3.96
N ALA A 362 -22.99 22.33 -4.34
CA ALA A 362 -23.66 22.14 -5.62
C ALA A 362 -24.96 22.98 -5.65
N PRO A 363 -25.36 23.53 -6.81
CA PRO A 363 -26.64 24.22 -6.93
C PRO A 363 -27.78 23.23 -6.64
N LEU A 364 -28.62 23.56 -5.64
CA LEU A 364 -29.74 22.71 -5.21
C LEU A 364 -30.89 22.65 -6.22
N PHE A 365 -30.91 23.58 -7.17
CA PHE A 365 -31.92 23.68 -8.22
C PHE A 365 -31.29 23.33 -9.56
N GLN A 366 -31.97 22.48 -10.32
CA GLN A 366 -31.67 22.24 -11.72
C GLN A 366 -32.18 23.43 -12.54
N ASP A 367 -31.42 23.83 -13.56
CA ASP A 367 -31.77 24.95 -14.44
C ASP A 367 -32.98 24.58 -15.33
N GLU A 368 -33.82 25.55 -15.71
CA GLU A 368 -35.10 25.31 -16.43
C GLU A 368 -34.92 24.66 -17.81
N LEU A 369 -33.68 24.54 -18.29
CA LEU A 369 -33.29 24.00 -19.58
C LEU A 369 -32.88 22.52 -19.56
N GLU A 370 -33.07 21.80 -18.44
CA GLU A 370 -32.79 20.36 -18.22
C GLU A 370 -31.36 19.87 -18.54
N LYS A 371 -30.44 20.76 -18.93
CA LYS A 371 -29.04 20.41 -19.15
C LYS A 371 -28.39 20.09 -17.82
N ASN A 372 -28.01 18.83 -17.63
CA ASN A 372 -27.17 18.35 -16.54
C ASN A 372 -25.74 18.93 -16.64
N ILE A 373 -25.61 20.24 -16.48
CA ILE A 373 -24.33 20.96 -16.47
C ILE A 373 -23.66 20.65 -15.13
N ILE A 374 -22.73 19.69 -15.15
CA ILE A 374 -21.88 19.41 -13.99
C ILE A 374 -21.11 20.70 -13.65
N PRO A 375 -21.25 21.27 -12.44
CA PRO A 375 -20.62 22.54 -12.10
C PRO A 375 -19.10 22.45 -12.19
N GLN A 376 -18.44 23.54 -12.59
CA GLN A 376 -16.99 23.59 -12.80
C GLN A 376 -16.36 24.73 -12.00
N VAL A 377 -15.23 24.48 -11.35
CA VAL A 377 -14.52 25.45 -10.50
C VAL A 377 -13.01 25.36 -10.71
N PRO A 378 -12.29 26.47 -10.98
CA PRO A 378 -10.84 26.45 -11.06
C PRO A 378 -10.16 26.07 -9.74
N LEU A 379 -9.11 25.26 -9.82
CA LEU A 379 -8.27 24.89 -8.67
C LEU A 379 -7.73 26.12 -7.92
N THR A 380 -7.34 27.16 -8.65
CA THR A 380 -6.89 28.45 -8.09
C THR A 380 -7.97 29.15 -7.25
N THR A 381 -9.25 28.97 -7.60
CA THR A 381 -10.39 29.52 -6.85
C THR A 381 -10.58 28.81 -5.51
N ILE A 382 -10.45 27.48 -5.43
CA ILE A 382 -10.56 26.75 -4.15
C ILE A 382 -9.29 26.87 -3.29
N LEU A 383 -8.11 27.08 -3.91
CA LEU A 383 -6.86 27.37 -3.19
C LEU A 383 -6.87 28.72 -2.44
N THR A 384 -7.74 29.67 -2.82
CA THR A 384 -7.92 30.95 -2.08
C THR A 384 -8.28 30.76 -0.60
N LYS A 385 -8.76 29.58 -0.18
CA LYS A 385 -8.86 29.18 1.23
C LYS A 385 -7.57 29.48 2.03
N TYR A 386 -6.41 29.44 1.37
CA TYR A 386 -5.09 29.66 1.94
C TYR A 386 -4.47 31.03 1.60
N ASP A 387 -5.24 32.00 1.11
CA ASP A 387 -4.74 33.35 0.81
C ASP A 387 -4.63 34.29 2.03
N GLY A 388 -5.05 33.87 3.22
CA GLY A 388 -5.04 34.67 4.45
C GLY A 388 -6.00 35.87 4.47
N GLN A 389 -6.75 36.13 3.39
CA GLN A 389 -7.79 37.15 3.29
C GLN A 389 -9.17 36.52 3.49
N ARG A 390 -9.44 35.41 2.80
CA ARG A 390 -10.69 34.67 2.92
C ARG A 390 -10.82 34.04 4.30
N ALA A 391 -11.95 34.33 4.93
CA ALA A 391 -12.33 33.75 6.19
C ALA A 391 -13.32 32.61 5.97
N GLN A 392 -13.09 31.48 6.65
CA GLN A 392 -14.07 30.41 6.81
C GLN A 392 -14.70 30.51 8.20
N GLU A 393 -16.01 30.36 8.28
CA GLU A 393 -16.74 30.26 9.54
C GLU A 393 -16.76 28.80 10.00
N HIS A 394 -16.38 28.56 11.25
CA HIS A 394 -16.21 27.22 11.80
C HIS A 394 -16.68 27.19 13.27
N HIS A 395 -17.97 26.91 13.47
CA HIS A 395 -18.70 27.21 14.71
C HIS A 395 -18.58 28.72 15.04
N ALA A 396 -18.48 29.11 16.32
CA ALA A 396 -18.34 30.50 16.75
C ALA A 396 -16.94 31.13 16.50
N GLN A 397 -16.21 30.65 15.50
CA GLN A 397 -14.88 31.16 15.13
C GLN A 397 -14.78 31.45 13.63
N ARG A 398 -14.24 32.62 13.32
CA ARG A 398 -13.87 33.06 11.97
C ARG A 398 -12.38 32.78 11.77
N LYS A 399 -12.04 31.89 10.83
CA LYS A 399 -10.65 31.41 10.61
C LYS A 399 -10.12 31.81 9.25
N ARG A 400 -8.89 32.33 9.20
CA ARG A 400 -8.12 32.57 7.96
C ARG A 400 -6.88 31.68 7.97
N TYR A 401 -6.49 31.17 6.81
CA TYR A 401 -5.32 30.31 6.64
C TYR A 401 -4.37 30.96 5.65
N ARG A 402 -3.06 31.00 5.94
CA ARG A 402 -2.00 31.47 5.03
C ARG A 402 -0.86 30.46 5.03
N LEU A 403 -0.34 30.05 3.88
CA LEU A 403 0.81 29.14 3.84
C LEU A 403 2.10 29.87 4.23
N MET A 404 3.11 29.17 4.75
CA MET A 404 4.37 29.77 5.20
C MET A 404 5.60 29.11 4.53
N HIS A 405 6.65 29.91 4.29
CA HIS A 405 7.93 29.38 3.81
C HIS A 405 8.70 28.53 4.84
N PRO A 406 9.56 27.60 4.40
CA PRO A 406 9.60 27.06 3.04
C PRO A 406 8.39 26.14 2.78
N LEU A 407 7.83 26.20 1.58
CA LEU A 407 6.87 25.20 1.12
C LEU A 407 7.55 23.84 0.89
N PRO A 408 6.85 22.72 1.15
CA PRO A 408 7.42 21.38 0.99
C PRO A 408 7.74 21.05 -0.47
N PRO A 409 8.73 20.17 -0.74
CA PRO A 409 9.05 19.73 -2.10
C PRO A 409 7.86 19.11 -2.85
N PHE A 410 6.93 18.48 -2.14
CA PHE A 410 5.67 17.98 -2.68
C PHE A 410 4.49 18.52 -1.86
N LEU A 411 3.45 19.00 -2.54
CA LEU A 411 2.16 19.36 -1.95
C LEU A 411 1.14 18.27 -2.28
N ALA A 412 0.39 17.82 -1.28
CA ALA A 412 -0.78 16.99 -1.47
C ALA A 412 -2.05 17.82 -1.23
N PHE A 413 -3.01 17.76 -2.16
CA PHE A 413 -4.31 18.41 -2.05
C PHE A 413 -5.43 17.36 -2.03
N HIS A 414 -6.32 17.42 -1.04
CA HIS A 414 -7.56 16.64 -1.00
C HIS A 414 -8.72 17.57 -1.37
N VAL A 415 -9.44 17.24 -2.44
CA VAL A 415 -10.67 17.91 -2.85
C VAL A 415 -11.83 17.25 -2.11
N LYS A 416 -12.43 17.95 -1.14
CA LYS A 416 -13.45 17.39 -0.26
C LYS A 416 -14.78 17.19 -1.00
N ARG A 417 -14.99 15.98 -1.52
CA ARG A 417 -16.20 15.58 -2.26
C ARG A 417 -17.33 15.01 -1.41
N PHE A 418 -17.01 14.41 -0.27
CA PHE A 418 -18.00 13.74 0.58
C PHE A 418 -18.28 14.52 1.87
N SER A 419 -19.56 14.60 2.21
CA SER A 419 -20.04 15.17 3.48
C SER A 419 -21.16 14.33 4.05
N GLN A 420 -20.96 13.80 5.24
CA GLN A 420 -22.04 13.14 5.99
C GLN A 420 -22.98 14.19 6.57
N ASN A 421 -24.22 14.21 6.06
CA ASN A 421 -25.33 14.87 6.72
C ASN A 421 -25.95 13.89 7.75
N LYS A 422 -26.90 14.34 8.58
CA LYS A 422 -27.55 13.52 9.62
C LYS A 422 -28.29 12.27 9.10
N PHE A 423 -28.52 12.19 7.79
CA PHE A 423 -29.37 11.16 7.16
C PHE A 423 -28.67 10.40 6.02
N VAL A 424 -27.82 11.07 5.23
CA VAL A 424 -27.20 10.51 4.01
C VAL A 424 -25.78 11.07 3.84
N SER A 425 -24.89 10.30 3.20
CA SER A 425 -23.61 10.81 2.69
C SER A 425 -23.81 11.54 1.37
N GLU A 426 -23.67 12.86 1.38
CA GLU A 426 -23.75 13.70 0.19
C GLU A 426 -22.43 13.64 -0.61
N ARG A 427 -22.54 13.63 -1.95
CA ARG A 427 -21.43 13.65 -2.91
C ARG A 427 -21.49 14.93 -3.73
N ASN A 428 -20.39 15.67 -3.82
CA ASN A 428 -20.27 16.86 -4.64
C ASN A 428 -19.56 16.53 -5.97
N PRO A 429 -20.28 16.53 -7.11
CA PRO A 429 -19.75 16.15 -8.43
C PRO A 429 -18.96 17.28 -9.12
N THR A 430 -18.78 18.44 -8.48
CA THR A 430 -18.11 19.61 -9.10
C THR A 430 -16.76 19.26 -9.70
N ILE A 431 -16.59 19.53 -11.00
CA ILE A 431 -15.34 19.34 -11.72
C ILE A 431 -14.36 20.44 -11.32
N VAL A 432 -13.13 20.05 -10.98
CA VAL A 432 -12.05 21.00 -10.66
C VAL A 432 -11.17 21.16 -11.87
N THR A 433 -11.11 22.36 -12.45
CA THR A 433 -10.28 22.64 -13.64
C THR A 433 -8.88 23.12 -13.23
N PHE A 434 -7.84 22.57 -13.86
CA PHE A 434 -6.43 22.83 -13.53
C PHE A 434 -5.49 22.63 -14.73
N ASP A 435 -4.38 23.37 -14.76
CA ASP A 435 -3.22 23.12 -15.63
C ASP A 435 -2.24 22.20 -14.88
N ALA A 436 -1.96 21.03 -15.44
CA ALA A 436 -1.08 20.01 -14.84
C ALA A 436 0.42 20.38 -14.77
N ARG A 437 0.81 21.57 -15.21
CA ARG A 437 2.20 22.06 -15.25
C ARG A 437 2.40 23.43 -14.62
N ASN A 438 1.43 24.34 -14.65
CA ASN A 438 1.67 25.75 -14.28
C ASN A 438 0.81 26.24 -13.10
N LEU A 439 0.83 25.51 -11.98
CA LEU A 439 0.28 26.00 -10.73
C LEU A 439 1.29 26.95 -10.05
N ASP A 440 0.96 28.23 -9.93
CA ASP A 440 1.70 29.15 -9.05
C ASP A 440 1.12 29.12 -7.63
N MET A 441 1.96 28.82 -6.65
CA MET A 441 1.59 28.86 -5.23
C MET A 441 1.90 30.21 -4.55
N SER A 442 2.59 31.13 -5.22
CA SER A 442 3.04 32.41 -4.63
C SER A 442 1.94 33.29 -4.00
N PRO A 443 0.70 33.38 -4.53
CA PRO A 443 -0.36 34.20 -3.93
C PRO A 443 -0.77 33.75 -2.53
N TYR A 444 -0.65 32.45 -2.25
CA TYR A 444 -1.14 31.79 -1.03
C TYR A 444 -0.09 31.72 0.10
N VAL A 445 1.15 32.18 -0.14
CA VAL A 445 2.26 32.08 0.83
C VAL A 445 2.56 33.45 1.44
N GLU A 446 2.71 33.52 2.76
CA GLU A 446 3.19 34.70 3.50
C GLU A 446 4.60 35.10 3.00
N PRO A 447 4.81 36.27 2.36
CA PRO A 447 6.07 36.57 1.68
C PRO A 447 7.27 36.61 2.63
N ASN A 448 8.34 35.85 2.31
CA ASN A 448 9.57 35.85 3.09
C ASN A 448 10.81 36.07 2.19
N PRO A 449 11.33 37.32 2.09
CA PRO A 449 12.49 37.66 1.26
C PRO A 449 13.78 36.87 1.55
N LYS A 450 13.87 36.18 2.70
CA LYS A 450 15.03 35.32 3.05
C LYS A 450 14.96 33.93 2.42
N GLU A 451 13.77 33.48 2.02
CA GLU A 451 13.49 32.14 1.50
C GLU A 451 13.10 32.15 0.01
N TRP A 452 12.48 33.24 -0.45
CA TRP A 452 12.05 33.42 -1.84
C TRP A 452 11.88 34.91 -2.19
N PRO A 453 12.24 35.36 -3.41
CA PRO A 453 12.02 36.76 -3.81
C PRO A 453 10.52 37.11 -3.86
N PRO A 454 10.09 38.25 -3.26
CA PRO A 454 8.70 38.70 -3.36
C PRO A 454 8.29 38.95 -4.82
N GLY A 455 7.14 38.41 -5.22
CA GLY A 455 6.60 38.56 -6.57
C GLY A 455 7.11 37.55 -7.61
N GLU A 456 8.06 36.68 -7.27
CA GLU A 456 8.42 35.56 -8.15
C GLU A 456 7.49 34.35 -7.96
N PRO A 457 6.99 33.74 -9.05
CA PRO A 457 6.06 32.60 -8.96
C PRO A 457 6.75 31.34 -8.41
N ILE A 458 6.06 30.64 -7.51
CA ILE A 458 6.47 29.37 -6.92
C ILE A 458 5.76 28.24 -7.69
N TRP A 459 6.35 27.85 -8.82
CA TRP A 459 5.77 26.84 -9.71
C TRP A 459 5.72 25.43 -9.11
N TYR A 460 4.57 24.79 -9.28
CA TYR A 460 4.33 23.38 -9.01
C TYR A 460 3.81 22.65 -10.27
N ASP A 461 4.36 21.47 -10.52
CA ASP A 461 3.97 20.53 -11.59
C ASP A 461 3.14 19.40 -10.98
N LEU A 462 2.00 19.02 -11.58
CA LEU A 462 1.23 17.85 -11.13
C LEU A 462 2.04 16.57 -11.42
N VAL A 463 1.96 15.58 -10.52
CA VAL A 463 2.65 14.27 -10.63
C VAL A 463 1.66 13.11 -10.54
N ALA A 464 0.65 13.22 -9.68
CA ALA A 464 -0.42 12.22 -9.56
C ALA A 464 -1.78 12.90 -9.30
N ASN A 465 -2.86 12.35 -9.89
CA ASN A 465 -4.25 12.78 -9.68
C ASN A 465 -5.12 11.52 -9.50
N VAL A 466 -5.52 11.25 -8.26
CA VAL A 466 -6.53 10.23 -7.93
C VAL A 466 -7.91 10.81 -8.23
N ILE A 467 -8.67 10.10 -9.07
CA ILE A 467 -10.03 10.45 -9.44
C ILE A 467 -11.02 9.46 -8.82
N HIS A 468 -12.17 9.99 -8.41
CA HIS A 468 -13.36 9.21 -8.11
C HIS A 468 -14.18 8.97 -9.39
N GLU A 469 -14.84 7.83 -9.48
CA GLU A 469 -15.87 7.55 -10.49
C GLU A 469 -17.02 6.79 -9.82
N ALA A 470 -18.24 7.29 -9.96
CA ALA A 470 -19.44 6.63 -9.46
C ALA A 470 -20.10 5.83 -10.59
N VAL A 471 -20.08 4.50 -10.50
CA VAL A 471 -20.73 3.62 -11.46
C VAL A 471 -22.02 3.09 -10.85
N ARG A 472 -23.16 3.41 -11.46
CA ARG A 472 -24.45 2.83 -11.07
C ARG A 472 -24.49 1.36 -11.45
N VAL A 473 -24.72 0.49 -10.46
CA VAL A 473 -24.89 -0.93 -10.70
C VAL A 473 -26.30 -1.18 -11.24
N ARG A 474 -26.40 -1.54 -12.52
CA ARG A 474 -27.63 -2.13 -13.06
C ARG A 474 -27.59 -3.63 -12.80
N GLU A 475 -28.30 -4.09 -11.78
CA GLU A 475 -28.71 -5.50 -11.70
C GLU A 475 -29.99 -5.70 -12.51
N ASP A 476 -30.10 -6.81 -13.23
CA ASP A 476 -31.05 -7.01 -14.34
C ASP A 476 -32.55 -7.11 -13.98
N VAL A 477 -32.96 -6.69 -12.77
CA VAL A 477 -34.37 -6.70 -12.34
C VAL A 477 -34.80 -5.54 -11.45
N VAL A 478 -33.88 -4.82 -10.79
CA VAL A 478 -34.19 -3.66 -9.93
C VAL A 478 -33.05 -2.64 -10.01
N ASP A 479 -33.35 -1.38 -10.31
CA ASP A 479 -32.40 -0.28 -10.11
C ASP A 479 -32.30 0.00 -8.61
N SER A 480 -31.29 -0.58 -7.95
CA SER A 480 -31.10 -0.48 -6.50
C SER A 480 -30.69 0.93 -6.04
N GLY A 481 -30.29 1.80 -6.98
CA GLY A 481 -29.77 3.13 -6.69
C GLY A 481 -28.37 3.15 -6.07
N GLU A 482 -27.73 1.98 -5.85
CA GLU A 482 -26.41 1.92 -5.24
C GLU A 482 -25.30 2.28 -6.25
N GLU A 483 -24.65 3.42 -6.02
CA GLU A 483 -23.47 3.84 -6.77
C GLU A 483 -22.22 3.14 -6.24
N ARG A 484 -21.66 2.20 -7.01
CA ARG A 484 -20.34 1.63 -6.73
C ARG A 484 -19.28 2.68 -7.01
N LYS A 485 -18.52 3.04 -5.98
CA LYS A 485 -17.37 3.96 -6.09
C LYS A 485 -16.18 3.20 -6.66
N ILE A 486 -15.50 3.81 -7.62
CA ILE A 486 -14.27 3.29 -8.23
C ILE A 486 -13.18 4.34 -8.10
N TRP A 487 -12.00 3.91 -7.67
CA TRP A 487 -10.81 4.75 -7.57
C TRP A 487 -9.84 4.46 -8.72
N LYS A 488 -9.42 5.52 -9.42
CA LYS A 488 -8.38 5.44 -10.47
C LYS A 488 -7.30 6.49 -10.19
N VAL A 489 -6.08 6.28 -10.68
CA VAL A 489 -5.00 7.27 -10.54
C VAL A 489 -4.36 7.58 -11.90
N GLN A 490 -4.29 8.87 -12.21
CA GLN A 490 -3.53 9.39 -13.35
C GLN A 490 -2.13 9.77 -12.86
N LEU A 491 -1.09 9.34 -13.58
CA LEU A 491 0.31 9.42 -13.18
C LEU A 491 1.16 10.00 -14.32
N LYS A 492 2.08 10.92 -14.00
CA LYS A 492 2.98 11.55 -14.97
C LYS A 492 4.27 10.74 -15.14
N ASN A 493 4.54 10.29 -16.35
CA ASN A 493 5.85 9.77 -16.71
C ASN A 493 6.84 10.94 -16.86
N LYS A 494 7.77 11.07 -15.92
CA LYS A 494 8.77 12.15 -15.92
C LYS A 494 9.75 12.10 -17.09
N ALA A 495 10.02 10.91 -17.62
CA ALA A 495 10.98 10.70 -18.68
C ALA A 495 10.40 10.95 -20.09
N THR A 496 9.11 10.68 -20.32
CA THR A 496 8.44 10.97 -21.60
C THR A 496 7.58 12.24 -21.59
N GLY A 497 7.13 12.71 -20.42
CA GLY A 497 6.14 13.77 -20.27
C GLY A 497 4.69 13.30 -20.44
N GLU A 498 4.46 12.04 -20.82
CA GLU A 498 3.13 11.46 -21.02
C GLU A 498 2.40 11.19 -19.70
N TRP A 499 1.08 11.06 -19.78
CA TRP A 499 0.24 10.62 -18.66
C TRP A 499 -0.31 9.22 -18.90
N VAL A 500 -0.45 8.48 -17.81
CA VAL A 500 -0.99 7.12 -17.77
C VAL A 500 -2.06 7.07 -16.69
N VAL A 501 -3.21 6.46 -16.99
CA VAL A 501 -4.24 6.13 -16.00
C VAL A 501 -4.12 4.67 -15.59
N CYS A 502 -4.09 4.42 -14.28
CA CYS A 502 -4.12 3.09 -13.68
C CYS A 502 -5.42 2.91 -12.90
N GLN A 503 -6.15 1.83 -13.17
CA GLN A 503 -7.30 1.34 -12.42
C GLN A 503 -7.07 -0.15 -12.16
N ASP A 504 -6.57 -0.48 -10.98
CA ASP A 504 -6.16 -1.84 -10.62
C ASP A 504 -5.25 -2.47 -11.68
N LEU A 505 -5.70 -3.51 -12.38
CA LEU A 505 -4.94 -4.19 -13.45
C LEU A 505 -4.97 -3.45 -14.80
N TYR A 506 -5.87 -2.49 -15.00
CA TYR A 506 -5.98 -1.70 -16.22
C TYR A 506 -4.97 -0.53 -16.18
N VAL A 507 -4.17 -0.40 -17.24
CA VAL A 507 -3.16 0.65 -17.41
C VAL A 507 -3.21 1.13 -18.85
N ASP A 508 -3.49 2.42 -19.07
CA ASP A 508 -3.65 3.02 -20.40
C ASP A 508 -3.14 4.48 -20.45
N LYS A 509 -2.85 4.99 -21.64
CA LYS A 509 -2.39 6.38 -21.84
C LYS A 509 -3.56 7.35 -21.79
N VAL A 510 -3.32 8.54 -21.23
CA VAL A 510 -4.29 9.65 -21.20
C VAL A 510 -3.62 10.95 -21.64
N GLN A 511 -4.39 11.83 -22.29
CA GLN A 511 -3.92 13.16 -22.71
C GLN A 511 -3.95 14.14 -21.53
N SER A 512 -2.99 15.07 -21.47
CA SER A 512 -2.87 16.07 -20.39
C SER A 512 -4.10 16.96 -20.26
N GLU A 513 -4.80 17.16 -21.38
CA GLU A 513 -5.96 18.03 -21.55
C GLU A 513 -7.25 17.36 -21.02
N LEU A 514 -7.23 16.05 -20.77
CA LEU A 514 -8.37 15.25 -20.30
C LEU A 514 -8.32 14.96 -18.79
N LEU A 515 -7.20 15.28 -18.12
CA LEU A 515 -6.97 14.94 -16.71
C LEU A 515 -8.02 15.52 -15.76
N TYR A 516 -8.53 16.72 -16.06
CA TYR A 516 -9.51 17.41 -15.22
C TYR A 516 -10.95 16.89 -15.41
N LEU A 517 -11.23 16.01 -16.36
CA LEU A 517 -12.60 15.55 -16.64
C LEU A 517 -13.14 14.56 -15.58
N GLY A 518 -12.26 13.89 -14.83
CA GLY A 518 -12.65 13.02 -13.71
C GLY A 518 -12.94 13.80 -12.42
N GLU A 519 -13.67 13.20 -11.49
CA GLU A 519 -13.88 13.78 -10.15
C GLU A 519 -12.58 13.73 -9.32
N ALA A 520 -11.62 14.62 -9.63
CA ALA A 520 -10.33 14.73 -8.94
C ALA A 520 -10.53 14.84 -7.42
N TYR A 521 -9.89 13.94 -6.67
CA TYR A 521 -10.10 13.74 -5.22
C TYR A 521 -8.83 13.93 -4.40
N LEU A 522 -7.70 13.36 -4.84
CA LEU A 522 -6.38 13.61 -4.25
C LEU A 522 -5.38 13.94 -5.36
N GLN A 523 -4.71 15.08 -5.24
CA GLN A 523 -3.63 15.48 -6.14
C GLN A 523 -2.29 15.56 -5.41
N ILE A 524 -1.22 15.18 -6.12
CA ILE A 524 0.16 15.36 -5.66
C ILE A 524 0.91 16.22 -6.69
N TRP A 525 1.47 17.32 -6.20
CA TRP A 525 2.19 18.34 -6.97
C TRP A 525 3.65 18.44 -6.50
N GLU A 526 4.60 18.51 -7.43
CA GLU A 526 6.04 18.66 -7.17
C GLU A 526 6.50 20.11 -7.39
N ARG A 527 7.27 20.67 -6.45
CA ARG A 527 7.85 22.00 -6.58
C ARG A 527 8.91 22.01 -7.67
N ARG A 528 8.73 22.83 -8.70
CA ARG A 528 9.72 23.01 -9.77
C ARG A 528 11.01 23.57 -9.17
N ARG A 529 12.14 22.89 -9.44
CA ARG A 529 13.46 23.35 -8.97
C ARG A 529 13.90 24.56 -9.79
N ASP A 530 14.26 25.63 -9.09
CA ASP A 530 14.81 26.84 -9.72
C ASP A 530 16.18 26.54 -10.38
N PRO A 531 16.38 26.81 -11.68
CA PRO A 531 17.68 26.62 -12.34
C PRO A 531 18.83 27.43 -11.70
N ARG A 532 18.52 28.54 -11.01
CA ARG A 532 19.49 29.38 -10.27
C ARG A 532 20.03 28.68 -9.01
N GLY A 533 19.32 27.67 -8.50
CA GLY A 533 19.63 26.96 -7.24
C GLY A 533 20.76 25.93 -7.30
N LYS A 534 21.53 25.81 -8.40
CA LYS A 534 22.58 24.77 -8.55
C LYS A 534 23.78 24.90 -7.60
N GLY A 535 23.87 25.97 -6.81
CA GLY A 535 25.04 26.30 -5.99
C GLY A 535 24.78 26.45 -4.48
N LYS A 536 24.16 25.45 -3.84
CA LYS A 536 24.28 25.14 -2.38
C LYS A 536 23.48 23.89 -2.01
N ALA A 537 24.19 22.79 -1.76
CA ALA A 537 23.70 21.68 -0.95
C ALA A 537 24.59 21.58 0.30
N PRO A 538 24.03 21.34 1.50
CA PRO A 538 24.76 20.76 2.62
C PRO A 538 24.96 19.24 2.43
#